data_AF-A0A2N6NCY3-F1
#
_entry.id   AF-A0A2N6NCY3-F1
#
_cell.length_a   1.000
_cell.length_b   1.000
_cell.length_c   1.000
_cell.angle_alpha   90.00
_cell.angle_beta   90.00
_cell.angle_gamma   90.00
#
_symmetry.space_group_name_H-M   'P 1'
#
loop_
_entity.id
_entity.type
_entity.pdbx_description
1 polymer ?
#
loop_
_entity_poly.entity_id
_entity_poly.type
_entity_poly.pdbx_seq_one_letter_code
_entity_poly.pdbx_strand_id
1 'polypeptide(L)'
;MSSDDEDEIHIRIHSRCSACGFCFEPGDAVCAFAAKAFGQTRFPDLAYCDNKHGYDWSFCRFPACRLCRASPASLTVHALCLRLSCPPDDEGRRPRLRAFLFAAESARPWRGAPPLALEPLVEYREAALVARRPNLLRLPPELRLLIWHFADGSPLWSSSAIHNINSALSACHSEPLVVRLADVNCWARGAAAECGHVPTRGLVRLTFDCRGLRRVERLKTRPAVTGARSDFLAFVIEPAKEIADVHVTFQLGLAQLQLPSAKNFHIWDTPCPPPPHRCLSNWLPGPRVPSHIGTICLRGCTGLTLFVLSGSIYAVHAHTVDAPSAQATFNTLSSRLRKYASWVYIPVKGRITELGFSQVSGQVPERSNAIFQTQSFWVWLRKYIS
;
A
#
# COMPACT_ATOMS: atom_id res chain seq x y z
N MET A 1 5.69 -29.60 -35.95
CA MET A 1 4.45 -29.67 -35.17
C MET A 1 4.47 -28.46 -34.25
N SER A 2 3.71 -27.44 -34.63
CA SER A 2 3.59 -26.14 -33.98
C SER A 2 2.90 -26.30 -32.63
N SER A 3 3.60 -25.99 -31.54
CA SER A 3 2.97 -25.70 -30.25
C SER A 3 2.66 -24.21 -30.25
N ASP A 4 1.46 -23.87 -30.72
CA ASP A 4 0.84 -22.60 -30.41
C ASP A 4 0.53 -22.59 -28.90
N ASP A 5 1.54 -22.29 -28.08
CA ASP A 5 1.35 -21.85 -26.70
C ASP A 5 0.71 -20.45 -26.81
N GLU A 6 -0.61 -20.40 -26.97
CA GLU A 6 -1.36 -19.17 -26.70
C GLU A 6 -1.03 -18.76 -25.26
N ASP A 7 -0.40 -17.59 -25.11
CA ASP A 7 0.03 -17.02 -23.82
C ASP A 7 -1.15 -16.95 -22.83
N GLU A 8 -1.33 -17.99 -22.02
CA GLU A 8 -2.40 -18.06 -21.03
C GLU A 8 -2.29 -16.86 -20.08
N ILE A 9 -3.27 -15.95 -20.16
CA ILE A 9 -3.23 -14.70 -19.39
C ILE A 9 -3.35 -15.04 -17.91
N HIS A 10 -2.41 -14.56 -17.10
CA HIS A 10 -2.38 -14.82 -15.66
C HIS A 10 -2.79 -13.58 -14.86
N ILE A 11 -3.99 -13.58 -14.29
CA ILE A 11 -4.54 -12.44 -13.55
C ILE A 11 -4.21 -12.57 -12.07
N ARG A 12 -3.38 -11.66 -11.56
CA ARG A 12 -3.09 -11.59 -10.13
C ARG A 12 -4.31 -11.09 -9.34
N ILE A 13 -4.73 -11.88 -8.37
CA ILE A 13 -5.70 -11.52 -7.34
C ILE A 13 -4.97 -10.91 -6.16
N HIS A 14 -5.27 -9.65 -5.88
CA HIS A 14 -4.65 -8.88 -4.79
C HIS A 14 -5.40 -9.14 -3.48
N SER A 15 -4.72 -8.99 -2.34
CA SER A 15 -5.31 -9.23 -1.02
C SER A 15 -6.17 -8.07 -0.49
N ARG A 16 -6.16 -6.92 -1.18
CA ARG A 16 -6.95 -5.74 -0.81
C ARG A 16 -7.69 -5.21 -2.03
N CYS A 17 -8.89 -4.70 -1.79
CA CYS A 17 -9.70 -4.05 -2.81
C CYS A 17 -9.04 -2.75 -3.26
N SER A 18 -8.75 -2.64 -4.55
CA SER A 18 -8.10 -1.46 -5.14
C SER A 18 -9.01 -0.21 -5.12
N ALA A 19 -10.32 -0.37 -4.86
CA ALA A 19 -11.25 0.75 -4.73
C ALA A 19 -11.40 1.21 -3.26
N CYS A 20 -11.79 0.33 -2.34
CA CYS A 20 -12.06 0.72 -0.95
C CYS A 20 -10.86 0.59 -0.01
N GLY A 21 -9.78 -0.07 -0.42
CA GLY A 21 -8.58 -0.26 0.38
C GLY A 21 -8.67 -1.35 1.47
N PHE A 22 -9.84 -1.94 1.74
CA PHE A 22 -10.00 -3.03 2.72
C PHE A 22 -9.41 -4.36 2.22
N CYS A 23 -8.95 -5.18 3.16
CA CYS A 23 -8.58 -6.57 2.90
C CYS A 23 -9.80 -7.38 2.44
N PHE A 24 -9.55 -8.38 1.59
CA PHE A 24 -10.54 -9.41 1.30
C PHE A 24 -10.45 -10.51 2.36
N GLU A 25 -11.61 -10.93 2.83
CA GLU A 25 -11.77 -12.14 3.62
C GLU A 25 -12.09 -13.34 2.71
N PRO A 26 -11.72 -14.56 3.09
CA PRO A 26 -12.11 -15.73 2.32
C PRO A 26 -13.63 -15.84 2.14
N GLY A 27 -14.05 -16.15 0.92
CA GLY A 27 -15.46 -16.18 0.52
C GLY A 27 -16.00 -14.87 -0.05
N ASP A 28 -15.27 -13.74 0.09
CA ASP A 28 -15.68 -12.45 -0.46
C ASP A 28 -15.88 -12.51 -1.97
N ALA A 29 -16.97 -11.92 -2.45
CA ALA A 29 -17.18 -11.78 -3.89
C ALA A 29 -16.27 -10.69 -4.46
N VAL A 30 -15.36 -11.08 -5.37
CA VAL A 30 -14.37 -10.20 -5.96
C VAL A 30 -14.47 -10.17 -7.49
N CYS A 31 -14.16 -9.02 -8.06
CA CYS A 31 -14.00 -8.83 -9.49
C CYS A 31 -12.54 -8.50 -9.78
N ALA A 32 -11.96 -9.16 -10.76
CA ALA A 32 -10.60 -8.90 -11.21
C ALA A 32 -10.58 -8.43 -12.66
N PHE A 33 -9.69 -7.47 -12.93
CA PHE A 33 -9.54 -6.82 -14.23
C PHE A 33 -8.08 -6.87 -14.64
N ALA A 34 -7.78 -7.20 -15.89
CA ALA A 34 -6.44 -7.10 -16.46
C ALA A 34 -6.52 -6.90 -17.98
N ALA A 35 -6.04 -5.77 -18.50
CA ALA A 35 -6.18 -5.43 -19.92
C ALA A 35 -7.65 -5.59 -20.41
N LYS A 36 -7.92 -6.56 -21.30
CA LYS A 36 -9.28 -6.88 -21.79
C LYS A 36 -10.02 -7.94 -20.96
N ALA A 37 -9.34 -8.57 -20.01
CA ALA A 37 -9.89 -9.65 -19.21
C ALA A 37 -10.65 -9.13 -17.98
N PHE A 38 -11.80 -9.74 -17.72
CA PHE A 38 -12.66 -9.46 -16.58
C PHE A 38 -13.29 -10.76 -16.08
N GLY A 39 -13.14 -11.07 -14.80
CA GLY A 39 -13.89 -12.17 -14.22
C GLY A 39 -14.26 -11.94 -12.77
N GLN A 40 -15.28 -12.68 -12.34
CA GLN A 40 -15.78 -12.66 -10.97
C GLN A 40 -15.48 -14.02 -10.33
N THR A 41 -15.04 -13.97 -9.07
CA THR A 41 -14.80 -15.19 -8.28
C THR A 41 -15.03 -14.90 -6.80
N ARG A 42 -14.90 -15.92 -5.96
CA ARG A 42 -14.79 -15.76 -4.51
C ARG A 42 -13.33 -15.73 -4.11
N PHE A 43 -13.00 -14.86 -3.16
CA PHE A 43 -11.65 -14.79 -2.63
C PHE A 43 -11.32 -16.11 -1.91
N PRO A 44 -10.28 -16.85 -2.33
CA PRO A 44 -10.07 -18.21 -1.82
C PRO A 44 -9.45 -18.22 -0.41
N ASP A 45 -9.66 -19.29 0.34
CA ASP A 45 -9.00 -19.51 1.64
C ASP A 45 -7.48 -19.71 1.50
N LEU A 46 -7.04 -20.27 0.37
CA LEU A 46 -5.65 -20.65 0.12
C LEU A 46 -4.99 -19.74 -0.93
N ALA A 47 -3.67 -19.62 -0.85
CA ALA A 47 -2.85 -18.86 -1.79
C ALA A 47 -2.69 -19.55 -3.16
N TYR A 48 -3.19 -20.78 -3.28
CA TYR A 48 -3.27 -21.53 -4.53
C TYR A 48 -4.66 -21.32 -5.11
N CYS A 49 -4.70 -20.78 -6.32
CA CYS A 49 -5.94 -20.69 -7.07
C CYS A 49 -6.10 -21.97 -7.89
N ASP A 50 -7.33 -22.48 -7.93
CA ASP A 50 -7.75 -23.42 -8.97
C ASP A 50 -8.28 -22.58 -10.13
N ASN A 51 -7.69 -22.78 -11.31
CA ASN A 51 -7.29 -21.64 -12.13
C ASN A 51 -8.25 -21.27 -13.26
N LYS A 52 -9.19 -22.12 -13.65
CA LYS A 52 -10.10 -21.83 -14.78
C LYS A 52 -11.54 -21.79 -14.30
N HIS A 53 -12.00 -20.64 -13.79
CA HIS A 53 -13.41 -20.42 -13.48
C HIS A 53 -14.27 -20.19 -14.75
N GLY A 54 -14.11 -21.04 -15.77
CA GLY A 54 -14.79 -20.89 -17.06
C GLY A 54 -14.30 -19.72 -17.91
N TYR A 55 -13.05 -19.28 -17.73
CA TYR A 55 -12.42 -18.21 -18.49
C TYR A 55 -11.17 -18.71 -19.22
N ASP A 56 -10.77 -17.99 -20.28
CA ASP A 56 -9.54 -18.24 -21.04
C ASP A 56 -8.26 -17.76 -20.31
N TRP A 57 -8.40 -17.29 -19.07
CA TRP A 57 -7.32 -16.80 -18.22
C TRP A 57 -7.39 -17.40 -16.83
N SER A 58 -6.24 -17.39 -16.17
CA SER A 58 -6.05 -18.03 -14.88
C SER A 58 -5.85 -17.03 -13.75
N PHE A 59 -6.60 -17.19 -12.65
CA PHE A 59 -6.44 -16.34 -11.47
C PHE A 59 -5.27 -16.79 -10.60
N CYS A 60 -4.51 -15.87 -10.00
CA CYS A 60 -3.36 -16.26 -9.20
C CYS A 60 -3.13 -15.37 -7.99
N ARG A 61 -2.83 -15.99 -6.84
CA ARG A 61 -2.47 -15.29 -5.61
C ARG A 61 -1.04 -15.50 -5.16
N PHE A 62 -0.23 -16.22 -5.94
CA PHE A 62 1.13 -16.52 -5.57
C PHE A 62 2.00 -15.23 -5.64
N PRO A 63 2.52 -14.69 -4.51
CA PRO A 63 3.09 -13.34 -4.47
C PRO A 63 4.28 -13.11 -5.40
N ALA A 64 5.05 -14.17 -5.66
CA ALA A 64 6.24 -14.17 -6.51
C ALA A 64 6.04 -14.90 -7.86
N CYS A 65 4.79 -15.00 -8.33
CA CYS A 65 4.51 -15.69 -9.59
C CYS A 65 5.18 -14.97 -10.77
N ARG A 66 6.02 -15.69 -11.51
CA ARG A 66 6.71 -15.15 -12.70
C ARG A 66 5.73 -14.83 -13.82
N LEU A 67 4.72 -15.67 -14.03
CA LEU A 67 3.68 -15.45 -15.02
C LEU A 67 2.88 -14.16 -14.73
N CYS A 68 2.46 -13.96 -13.47
CA CYS A 68 1.79 -12.69 -13.10
C CYS A 68 2.66 -11.44 -13.28
N ARG A 69 3.99 -11.59 -13.24
CA ARG A 69 4.92 -10.46 -13.44
C ARG A 69 5.07 -10.13 -14.93
N ALA A 70 4.97 -11.13 -15.79
CA ALA A 70 4.97 -10.96 -17.25
C ALA A 70 3.60 -10.53 -17.79
N SER A 71 2.51 -10.89 -17.13
CA SER A 71 1.15 -10.50 -17.52
C SER A 71 0.85 -9.01 -17.28
N PRO A 72 -0.19 -8.45 -17.94
CA PRO A 72 -0.63 -7.08 -17.72
C PRO A 72 -0.96 -6.78 -16.25
N ALA A 73 -0.86 -5.50 -15.88
CA ALA A 73 -1.25 -5.07 -14.55
C ALA A 73 -2.71 -5.43 -14.28
N SER A 74 -2.95 -6.02 -13.12
CA SER A 74 -4.27 -6.48 -12.69
C SER A 74 -4.76 -5.70 -11.49
N LEU A 75 -6.08 -5.52 -11.43
CA LEU A 75 -6.81 -4.90 -10.33
C LEU A 75 -7.75 -5.94 -9.73
N THR A 76 -7.99 -5.84 -8.42
CA THR A 76 -9.00 -6.66 -7.73
C THR A 76 -9.85 -5.74 -6.88
N VAL A 77 -11.17 -5.83 -7.01
CA VAL A 77 -12.13 -5.02 -6.26
C VAL A 77 -13.24 -5.90 -5.69
N HIS A 78 -13.88 -5.48 -4.59
CA HIS A 78 -15.11 -6.13 -4.15
C HIS A 78 -16.19 -5.99 -5.23
N ALA A 79 -16.95 -7.06 -5.47
CA ALA A 79 -18.11 -7.02 -6.37
C ALA A 79 -19.16 -6.00 -5.89
N LEU A 80 -19.27 -5.78 -4.57
CA LEU A 80 -20.09 -4.71 -4.01
C LEU A 80 -19.57 -3.31 -4.42
N CYS A 81 -18.26 -3.06 -4.32
CA CYS A 81 -17.68 -1.77 -4.71
C CYS A 81 -17.95 -1.46 -6.18
N LEU A 82 -17.77 -2.45 -7.07
CA LEU A 82 -18.09 -2.29 -8.48
C LEU A 82 -19.57 -1.97 -8.70
N ARG A 83 -20.49 -2.70 -8.07
CA ARG A 83 -21.95 -2.47 -8.22
C ARG A 83 -22.39 -1.10 -7.73
N LEU A 84 -21.88 -0.66 -6.59
CA LEU A 84 -22.21 0.64 -6.01
C LEU A 84 -21.64 1.81 -6.82
N SER A 85 -20.47 1.63 -7.43
CA SER A 85 -19.83 2.67 -8.24
C SER A 85 -20.22 2.64 -9.72
N CYS A 86 -20.63 1.49 -10.25
CA CYS A 86 -20.98 1.29 -11.65
C CYS A 86 -22.19 0.35 -11.75
N PRO A 87 -23.42 0.85 -11.48
CA PRO A 87 -24.64 0.05 -11.61
C PRO A 87 -24.79 -0.51 -13.03
N PRO A 88 -25.35 -1.73 -13.19
CA PRO A 88 -25.46 -2.39 -14.49
C PRO A 88 -26.34 -1.63 -15.49
N ASP A 89 -27.34 -0.90 -15.00
CA ASP A 89 -28.40 -0.24 -15.77
C ASP A 89 -28.16 1.27 -16.00
N ASP A 90 -26.94 1.76 -15.78
CA ASP A 90 -26.58 3.18 -15.95
C ASP A 90 -26.30 3.49 -17.44
N GLU A 91 -27.04 4.43 -18.06
CA GLU A 91 -26.82 4.85 -19.46
C GLU A 91 -25.41 5.44 -19.71
N GLY A 92 -24.68 5.81 -18.65
CA GLY A 92 -23.27 6.25 -18.69
C GLY A 92 -22.25 5.17 -18.27
N ARG A 93 -22.63 3.89 -18.21
CA ARG A 93 -21.82 2.84 -17.55
C ARG A 93 -20.40 2.70 -18.10
N ARG A 94 -20.18 2.81 -19.42
CA ARG A 94 -18.84 2.62 -20.01
C ARG A 94 -17.85 3.72 -19.60
N PRO A 95 -18.14 5.02 -19.77
CA PRO A 95 -17.30 6.09 -19.22
C PRO A 95 -17.08 5.97 -17.71
N ARG A 96 -18.15 5.66 -16.97
CA ARG A 96 -18.10 5.53 -15.51
C ARG A 96 -17.21 4.37 -15.05
N LEU A 97 -17.30 3.22 -15.72
CA LEU A 97 -16.44 2.07 -15.47
C LEU A 97 -14.98 2.40 -15.77
N ARG A 98 -14.69 3.10 -16.87
CA ARG A 98 -13.33 3.56 -17.17
C ARG A 98 -12.78 4.47 -16.08
N ALA A 99 -13.57 5.45 -15.63
CA ALA A 99 -13.20 6.34 -14.54
C ALA A 99 -13.01 5.59 -13.20
N PHE A 100 -13.85 4.60 -12.90
CA PHE A 100 -13.72 3.74 -11.71
C PHE A 100 -12.45 2.90 -11.75
N LEU A 101 -12.15 2.28 -12.90
CA LEU A 101 -10.93 1.49 -13.07
C LEU A 101 -9.68 2.36 -12.95
N PHE A 102 -9.68 3.57 -13.50
CA PHE A 102 -8.60 4.55 -13.30
C PHE A 102 -8.43 4.91 -11.82
N ALA A 103 -9.53 5.15 -11.11
CA ALA A 103 -9.49 5.46 -9.69
C ALA A 103 -8.94 4.28 -8.85
N ALA A 104 -9.35 3.06 -9.18
CA ALA A 104 -8.84 1.85 -8.55
C ALA A 104 -7.36 1.60 -8.87
N GLU A 105 -6.92 1.89 -10.09
CA GLU A 105 -5.52 1.77 -10.48
C GLU A 105 -4.64 2.82 -9.79
N SER A 106 -5.17 4.03 -9.60
CA SER A 106 -4.48 5.13 -8.90
C SER A 106 -4.18 4.81 -7.43
N ALA A 107 -4.88 3.83 -6.84
CA ALA A 107 -4.54 3.31 -5.51
C ALA A 107 -3.15 2.68 -5.45
N ARG A 108 -2.59 2.29 -6.61
CA ARG A 108 -1.17 1.97 -6.74
C ARG A 108 -0.41 3.22 -7.15
N PRO A 109 0.52 3.70 -6.30
CA PRO A 109 1.28 4.92 -6.56
C PRO A 109 1.92 4.99 -7.96
N TRP A 110 2.46 3.87 -8.45
CA TRP A 110 3.00 3.69 -9.80
C TRP A 110 2.92 2.23 -10.22
N ARG A 111 3.15 1.97 -11.52
CA ARG A 111 3.20 0.60 -12.05
C ARG A 111 4.34 -0.20 -11.42
N GLY A 112 4.01 -1.33 -10.79
CA GLY A 112 5.00 -2.17 -10.08
C GLY A 112 5.33 -1.71 -8.67
N ALA A 113 4.67 -0.67 -8.15
CA ALA A 113 4.79 -0.30 -6.74
C ALA A 113 4.43 -1.48 -5.82
N PRO A 114 5.15 -1.68 -4.70
CA PRO A 114 4.78 -2.68 -3.71
C PRO A 114 3.43 -2.28 -3.07
N PRO A 115 2.61 -3.24 -2.61
CA PRO A 115 1.42 -2.92 -1.82
C PRO A 115 1.84 -2.12 -0.59
N LEU A 116 1.25 -0.93 -0.39
CA LEU A 116 1.59 -0.08 0.77
C LEU A 116 1.03 -0.64 2.08
N ALA A 117 0.08 -1.57 2.02
CA ALA A 117 -0.61 -2.17 3.17
C ALA A 117 -1.14 -1.14 4.20
N LEU A 118 -1.51 0.06 3.72
CA LEU A 118 -2.07 1.13 4.55
C LEU A 118 -3.54 0.84 4.85
N GLU A 119 -3.94 1.07 6.09
CA GLU A 119 -5.34 0.91 6.48
C GLU A 119 -6.21 2.02 5.88
N PRO A 120 -7.44 1.71 5.44
CA PRO A 120 -8.36 2.70 4.92
C PRO A 120 -8.85 3.58 6.06
N LEU A 121 -8.55 4.87 5.96
CA LEU A 121 -9.14 5.87 6.83
C LEU A 121 -10.56 6.16 6.34
N VAL A 122 -11.56 5.58 7.00
CA VAL A 122 -12.97 5.88 6.75
C VAL A 122 -13.44 6.91 7.77
N GLU A 123 -13.82 8.09 7.29
CA GLU A 123 -14.37 9.11 8.16
C GLU A 123 -15.80 8.76 8.56
N TYR A 124 -16.10 8.90 9.86
CA TYR A 124 -17.43 8.60 10.40
C TYR A 124 -18.54 9.44 9.77
N ARG A 125 -18.19 10.62 9.23
CA ARG A 125 -19.08 11.46 8.43
C ARG A 125 -19.57 10.73 7.18
N GLU A 126 -18.68 10.07 6.45
CA GLU A 126 -19.04 9.31 5.24
C GLU A 126 -19.95 8.14 5.58
N ALA A 127 -19.66 7.44 6.67
CA ALA A 127 -20.52 6.36 7.16
C ALA A 127 -21.91 6.87 7.56
N ALA A 128 -22.01 8.03 8.20
CA ALA A 128 -23.29 8.66 8.53
C ALA A 128 -24.11 9.03 7.28
N LEU A 129 -23.44 9.55 6.24
CA LEU A 129 -24.06 9.88 4.96
C LEU A 129 -24.55 8.63 4.23
N VAL A 130 -23.69 7.61 4.08
CA VAL A 130 -24.03 6.34 3.42
C VAL A 130 -25.16 5.60 4.15
N ALA A 131 -25.12 5.56 5.48
CA ALA A 131 -26.18 4.96 6.29
C ALA A 131 -27.48 5.79 6.29
N ARG A 132 -27.47 7.03 5.75
CA ARG A 132 -28.55 8.02 5.87
C ARG A 132 -28.97 8.24 7.33
N ARG A 133 -27.98 8.27 8.23
CA ARG A 133 -28.16 8.45 9.67
C ARG A 133 -27.27 9.60 10.16
N PRO A 134 -27.66 10.87 9.93
CA PRO A 134 -26.86 12.02 10.37
C PRO A 134 -26.65 12.05 11.89
N ASN A 135 -27.56 11.46 12.67
CA ASN A 135 -27.45 11.34 14.12
C ASN A 135 -26.23 10.53 14.59
N LEU A 136 -25.63 9.70 13.73
CA LEU A 136 -24.37 9.01 14.02
C LEU A 136 -23.24 10.00 14.36
N LEU A 137 -23.27 11.22 13.79
CA LEU A 137 -22.30 12.26 14.09
C LEU A 137 -22.45 12.87 15.48
N ARG A 138 -23.61 12.68 16.14
CA ARG A 138 -23.89 13.18 17.48
C ARG A 138 -23.44 12.22 18.57
N LEU A 139 -22.97 11.03 18.21
CA LEU A 139 -22.52 10.03 19.16
C LEU A 139 -21.18 10.43 19.79
N PRO A 140 -20.99 10.21 21.10
CA PRO A 140 -19.70 10.33 21.76
C PRO A 140 -18.61 9.49 21.04
N PRO A 141 -17.33 9.94 21.04
CA PRO A 141 -16.22 9.22 20.42
C PRO A 141 -16.17 7.71 20.76
N GLU A 142 -16.48 7.35 22.00
CA GLU A 142 -16.46 5.99 22.51
C GLU A 142 -17.49 5.10 21.79
N LEU A 143 -18.73 5.59 21.62
CA LEU A 143 -19.76 4.87 20.90
C LEU A 143 -19.45 4.75 19.41
N ARG A 144 -18.80 5.77 18.83
CA ARG A 144 -18.35 5.72 17.43
C ARG A 144 -17.28 4.64 17.24
N LEU A 145 -16.34 4.51 18.18
CA LEU A 145 -15.32 3.46 18.19
C LEU A 145 -15.91 2.07 18.41
N LEU A 146 -16.93 1.93 19.25
CA LEU A 146 -17.64 0.66 19.41
C LEU A 146 -18.35 0.25 18.12
N ILE A 147 -19.10 1.16 17.50
CA ILE A 147 -19.76 0.90 16.21
C ILE A 147 -18.73 0.56 15.14
N TRP A 148 -17.57 1.21 15.15
CA TRP A 148 -16.44 0.86 14.27
C TRP A 148 -16.08 -0.62 14.38
N HIS A 149 -15.80 -1.09 15.60
CA HIS A 149 -15.39 -2.48 15.84
C HIS A 149 -16.54 -3.48 15.62
N PHE A 150 -17.77 -3.16 16.03
CA PHE A 150 -18.92 -4.05 15.84
C PHE A 150 -19.34 -4.19 14.39
N ALA A 151 -19.10 -3.16 13.57
CA ALA A 151 -19.35 -3.21 12.14
C ALA A 151 -18.11 -3.67 11.35
N ASP A 152 -17.08 -4.21 11.99
CA ASP A 152 -15.97 -4.83 11.28
C ASP A 152 -16.49 -5.96 10.38
N GLY A 153 -16.00 -6.03 9.14
CA GLY A 153 -16.56 -6.90 8.08
C GLY A 153 -17.92 -6.46 7.51
N SER A 154 -18.55 -5.38 8.01
CA SER A 154 -19.79 -4.87 7.44
C SER A 154 -19.56 -4.16 6.09
N PRO A 155 -20.50 -4.29 5.13
CA PRO A 155 -20.54 -3.47 3.94
C PRO A 155 -20.54 -1.95 4.18
N LEU A 156 -20.89 -1.50 5.38
CA LEU A 156 -20.93 -0.07 5.72
C LEU A 156 -19.59 0.63 5.46
N TRP A 157 -18.48 0.04 5.93
CA TRP A 157 -17.16 0.67 5.82
C TRP A 157 -16.64 0.68 4.39
N SER A 158 -16.79 -0.43 3.67
CA SER A 158 -16.41 -0.51 2.26
C SER A 158 -17.25 0.44 1.39
N SER A 159 -18.55 0.59 1.68
CA SER A 159 -19.45 1.54 1.01
C SER A 159 -19.09 3.00 1.30
N SER A 160 -18.70 3.29 2.55
CA SER A 160 -18.26 4.63 2.96
C SER A 160 -16.93 5.01 2.31
N ALA A 161 -15.99 4.09 2.22
CA ALA A 161 -14.70 4.30 1.58
C ALA A 161 -14.81 4.64 0.09
N ILE A 162 -15.78 4.04 -0.63
CA ILE A 162 -16.01 4.32 -2.05
C ILE A 162 -16.91 5.52 -2.31
N HIS A 163 -17.59 6.08 -1.29
CA HIS A 163 -18.43 7.27 -1.47
C HIS A 163 -17.63 8.42 -2.09
N ASN A 164 -16.41 8.64 -1.59
CA ASN A 164 -15.46 9.62 -2.11
C ASN A 164 -14.84 9.26 -3.47
N ILE A 165 -14.99 8.03 -3.96
CA ILE A 165 -14.69 7.70 -5.35
C ILE A 165 -15.86 8.15 -6.21
N ASN A 166 -17.09 7.83 -5.80
CA ASN A 166 -18.30 8.16 -6.56
C ASN A 166 -18.47 9.67 -6.79
N SER A 167 -18.13 10.52 -5.81
CA SER A 167 -18.13 11.97 -6.00
C SER A 167 -17.14 12.44 -7.07
N ALA A 168 -15.96 11.82 -7.14
CA ALA A 168 -14.95 12.08 -8.18
C ALA A 168 -15.36 11.54 -9.56
N LEU A 169 -16.09 10.41 -9.60
CA LEU A 169 -16.61 9.84 -10.85
C LEU A 169 -17.66 10.73 -11.53
N SER A 170 -18.32 11.62 -10.80
CA SER A 170 -19.23 12.60 -11.39
C SER A 170 -18.52 13.59 -12.32
N ALA A 171 -17.20 13.74 -12.21
CA ALA A 171 -16.35 14.56 -13.08
C ALA A 171 -15.60 13.73 -14.16
N CYS A 172 -16.15 12.59 -14.58
CA CYS A 172 -15.49 11.61 -15.47
C CYS A 172 -15.02 12.14 -16.84
N HIS A 173 -15.41 13.35 -17.22
CA HIS A 173 -15.05 14.00 -18.47
C HIS A 173 -13.78 14.88 -18.40
N SER A 174 -13.06 14.89 -17.27
CA SER A 174 -11.81 15.66 -17.18
C SER A 174 -10.69 15.05 -18.02
N GLU A 175 -10.09 15.86 -18.90
CA GLU A 175 -8.86 15.48 -19.61
C GLU A 175 -7.68 15.32 -18.64
N PRO A 176 -6.78 14.34 -18.87
CA PRO A 176 -5.63 14.11 -18.01
C PRO A 176 -4.58 15.22 -18.20
N LEU A 177 -4.10 15.79 -17.10
CA LEU A 177 -2.96 16.70 -17.09
C LEU A 177 -1.69 15.92 -16.73
N VAL A 178 -0.75 15.82 -17.67
CA VAL A 178 0.56 15.18 -17.44
C VAL A 178 1.63 16.24 -17.27
N VAL A 179 2.33 16.22 -16.14
CA VAL A 179 3.43 17.15 -15.85
C VAL A 179 4.60 16.42 -15.21
N ARG A 180 5.80 17.02 -15.25
CA ARG A 180 6.94 16.52 -14.47
C ARG A 180 6.66 16.75 -12.99
N LEU A 181 6.90 15.74 -12.17
CA LEU A 181 6.74 15.85 -10.72
C LEU A 181 7.62 16.96 -10.14
N ALA A 182 8.80 17.17 -10.75
CA ALA A 182 9.72 18.25 -10.41
C ALA A 182 9.20 19.67 -10.73
N ASP A 183 8.08 19.83 -11.46
CA ASP A 183 7.43 21.12 -11.72
C ASP A 183 6.18 21.35 -10.84
N VAL A 184 5.82 20.38 -9.99
CA VAL A 184 4.66 20.52 -9.08
C VAL A 184 5.09 21.22 -7.78
N ASN A 185 4.43 22.33 -7.45
CA ASN A 185 4.65 23.09 -6.22
C ASN A 185 3.88 22.50 -5.05
N CYS A 186 2.57 22.38 -5.25
CA CYS A 186 1.71 21.70 -4.32
C CYS A 186 0.51 21.09 -5.04
N TRP A 187 0.00 20.01 -4.45
CA TRP A 187 -1.24 19.38 -4.87
C TRP A 187 -1.80 18.58 -3.70
N ALA A 188 -3.12 18.57 -3.57
CA ALA A 188 -3.85 17.66 -2.69
C ALA A 188 -4.96 16.99 -3.49
N ARG A 189 -5.25 15.73 -3.19
CA ARG A 189 -6.31 14.97 -3.86
C ARG A 189 -7.64 15.71 -3.80
N GLY A 190 -8.29 15.86 -4.95
CA GLY A 190 -9.50 16.64 -5.15
C GLY A 190 -9.28 18.13 -5.49
N ALA A 191 -8.05 18.64 -5.38
CA ALA A 191 -7.70 20.02 -5.75
C ALA A 191 -6.99 20.09 -7.12
N ALA A 192 -6.92 21.28 -7.69
CA ALA A 192 -6.09 21.57 -8.85
C ALA A 192 -4.59 21.55 -8.48
N ALA A 193 -3.74 21.12 -9.39
CA ALA A 193 -2.30 21.12 -9.18
C ALA A 193 -1.73 22.51 -9.44
N GLU A 194 -0.95 23.02 -8.48
CA GLU A 194 -0.16 24.23 -8.69
C GLU A 194 1.18 23.84 -9.29
N CYS A 195 1.35 24.12 -10.59
CA CYS A 195 2.58 23.88 -11.32
C CYS A 195 3.33 25.18 -11.53
N GLY A 196 4.65 25.12 -11.47
CA GLY A 196 5.52 26.24 -11.81
C GLY A 196 6.88 25.73 -12.27
N HIS A 197 7.55 26.52 -13.09
CA HIS A 197 8.94 26.24 -13.42
C HIS A 197 9.82 26.58 -12.21
N VAL A 198 9.85 25.66 -11.23
CA VAL A 198 10.63 25.84 -10.01
C VAL A 198 12.01 25.25 -10.22
N PRO A 199 13.08 25.94 -9.77
CA PRO A 199 14.43 25.39 -9.83
C PRO A 199 14.44 23.97 -9.25
N THR A 200 15.25 23.09 -9.83
CA THR A 200 15.51 21.70 -9.39
C THR A 200 16.12 21.58 -7.97
N ARG A 201 16.03 22.66 -7.19
CA ARG A 201 16.51 22.81 -5.81
C ARG A 201 15.36 22.54 -4.83
N GLY A 202 15.71 21.98 -3.68
CA GLY A 202 14.76 21.66 -2.60
C GLY A 202 14.30 20.20 -2.61
N LEU A 203 13.41 19.90 -1.67
CA LEU A 203 12.87 18.56 -1.44
C LEU A 203 11.40 18.50 -1.85
N VAL A 204 10.97 17.35 -2.34
CA VAL A 204 9.56 17.03 -2.59
C VAL A 204 9.15 15.93 -1.63
N ARG A 205 8.05 16.17 -0.92
CA ARG A 205 7.37 15.16 -0.12
C ARG A 205 6.12 14.68 -0.83
N LEU A 206 6.02 13.37 -0.97
CA LEU A 206 4.82 12.67 -1.42
C LEU A 206 4.18 12.01 -0.21
N THR A 207 2.88 12.18 -0.06
CA THR A 207 2.08 11.50 0.96
C THR A 207 1.08 10.58 0.25
N PHE A 208 1.04 9.32 0.67
CA PHE A 208 0.15 8.30 0.16
C PHE A 208 -0.80 7.82 1.26
N ASP A 209 -2.00 7.42 0.90
CA ASP A 209 -2.87 6.59 1.73
C ASP A 209 -3.31 5.33 0.97
N CYS A 210 -4.26 4.57 1.51
CA CYS A 210 -4.77 3.35 0.86
C CYS A 210 -5.35 3.58 -0.56
N ARG A 211 -5.64 4.85 -0.93
CA ARG A 211 -6.16 5.26 -2.24
C ARG A 211 -5.08 5.89 -3.14
N GLY A 212 -3.81 5.68 -2.82
CA GLY A 212 -2.68 6.16 -3.62
C GLY A 212 -2.21 7.55 -3.21
N LEU A 213 -1.76 8.36 -4.18
CA LEU A 213 -1.19 9.68 -3.88
C LEU A 213 -2.26 10.62 -3.33
N ARG A 214 -2.01 11.13 -2.11
CA ARG A 214 -2.90 12.05 -1.39
C ARG A 214 -2.42 13.49 -1.48
N ARG A 215 -1.11 13.71 -1.47
CA ARG A 215 -0.52 15.06 -1.44
C ARG A 215 0.88 15.08 -2.06
N VAL A 216 1.18 16.18 -2.74
CA VAL A 216 2.52 16.58 -3.18
C VAL A 216 2.83 17.94 -2.56
N GLU A 217 4.01 18.11 -1.98
CA GLU A 217 4.43 19.38 -1.40
C GLU A 217 5.94 19.61 -1.50
N ARG A 218 6.32 20.88 -1.70
CA ARG A 218 7.70 21.35 -1.64
C ARG A 218 8.11 21.64 -0.21
N LEU A 219 9.27 21.13 0.17
CA LEU A 219 9.89 21.41 1.45
C LEU A 219 11.18 22.21 1.25
N LYS A 220 11.34 23.28 2.03
CA LYS A 220 12.58 24.08 2.07
C LYS A 220 13.73 23.28 2.66
N THR A 221 13.44 22.54 3.73
CA THR A 221 14.39 21.70 4.47
C THR A 221 13.74 20.37 4.83
N ARG A 222 14.55 19.35 5.16
CA ARG A 222 14.01 18.06 5.61
C ARG A 222 13.36 18.28 7.00
N PRO A 223 12.15 17.72 7.25
CA PRO A 223 11.49 17.88 8.54
C PRO A 223 12.34 17.29 9.67
N ALA A 224 12.28 17.92 10.84
CA ALA A 224 12.91 17.39 12.05
C ALA A 224 12.25 16.06 12.46
N VAL A 225 13.05 15.14 12.99
CA VAL A 225 12.56 13.81 13.42
C VAL A 225 11.73 13.97 14.69
N THR A 226 10.44 13.64 14.62
CA THR A 226 9.50 13.75 15.75
C THR A 226 9.18 12.40 16.40
N GLY A 227 9.56 11.28 15.76
CA GLY A 227 9.16 9.93 16.16
C GLY A 227 7.71 9.58 15.82
N ALA A 228 6.98 10.49 15.14
CA ALA A 228 5.62 10.20 14.66
C ALA A 228 5.65 9.13 13.58
N ARG A 229 4.73 8.17 13.68
CA ARG A 229 4.47 7.13 12.67
C ARG A 229 2.98 7.10 12.33
N SER A 230 2.65 6.52 11.19
CA SER A 230 1.28 6.36 10.73
C SER A 230 1.08 4.97 10.13
N ASP A 231 -0.01 4.32 10.52
CA ASP A 231 -0.48 3.08 9.88
C ASP A 231 -1.43 3.37 8.69
N PHE A 232 -1.78 4.64 8.49
CA PHE A 232 -2.73 5.09 7.46
C PHE A 232 -2.05 5.86 6.31
N LEU A 233 -0.84 6.37 6.56
CA LEU A 233 -0.11 7.22 5.62
C LEU A 233 1.30 6.71 5.39
N ALA A 234 1.73 6.74 4.14
CA ALA A 234 3.11 6.52 3.75
C ALA A 234 3.71 7.78 3.12
N PHE A 235 5.03 7.91 3.22
CA PHE A 235 5.76 9.11 2.86
C PHE A 235 7.00 8.79 2.03
N VAL A 236 7.25 9.63 1.03
CA VAL A 236 8.50 9.65 0.27
C VAL A 236 9.04 11.07 0.32
N ILE A 237 10.34 11.22 0.60
CA ILE A 237 11.03 12.53 0.54
C ILE A 237 12.28 12.38 -0.33
N GLU A 238 12.25 13.04 -1.48
CA GLU A 238 13.34 13.02 -2.47
C GLU A 238 13.75 14.45 -2.86
N PRO A 239 15.03 14.69 -3.20
CA PRO A 239 15.44 15.95 -3.83
C PRO A 239 14.77 16.14 -5.18
N ALA A 240 14.37 17.37 -5.51
CA ALA A 240 13.68 17.68 -6.77
C ALA A 240 14.47 17.24 -8.02
N LYS A 241 15.80 17.40 -8.00
CA LYS A 241 16.69 16.92 -9.07
C LYS A 241 16.61 15.40 -9.28
N GLU A 242 16.40 14.63 -8.21
CA GLU A 242 16.34 13.16 -8.24
C GLU A 242 14.99 12.66 -8.72
N ILE A 243 14.05 13.52 -9.11
CA ILE A 243 12.72 13.15 -9.63
C ILE A 243 12.34 13.93 -10.89
N ALA A 244 13.34 14.54 -11.56
CA ALA A 244 13.13 15.38 -12.74
C ALA A 244 12.55 14.63 -13.95
N ASP A 245 12.83 13.33 -14.03
CA ASP A 245 12.37 12.35 -15.02
C ASP A 245 11.03 11.67 -14.65
N VAL A 246 10.52 11.91 -13.44
CA VAL A 246 9.25 11.34 -12.97
C VAL A 246 8.11 12.21 -13.43
N HIS A 247 7.09 11.59 -14.03
CA HIS A 247 5.88 12.27 -14.45
C HIS A 247 4.72 11.93 -13.52
N VAL A 248 3.76 12.84 -13.41
CA VAL A 248 2.51 12.62 -12.70
C VAL A 248 1.35 12.97 -13.63
N THR A 249 0.38 12.08 -13.68
CA THR A 249 -0.89 12.30 -14.39
C THR A 249 -1.95 12.68 -13.36
N PHE A 250 -2.54 13.85 -13.51
CA PHE A 250 -3.70 14.31 -12.73
C PHE A 250 -4.98 14.11 -13.53
N GLN A 251 -5.94 13.37 -12.97
CA GLN A 251 -7.25 13.14 -13.59
C GLN A 251 -8.27 12.77 -12.52
N LEU A 252 -9.53 13.22 -12.64
CA LEU A 252 -10.61 12.94 -11.67
C LEU A 252 -10.26 13.38 -10.23
N GLY A 253 -9.44 14.42 -10.08
CA GLY A 253 -8.91 14.84 -8.78
C GLY A 253 -7.96 13.82 -8.13
N LEU A 254 -7.52 12.79 -8.86
CA LEU A 254 -6.53 11.80 -8.46
C LEU A 254 -5.19 12.06 -9.16
N ALA A 255 -4.15 11.39 -8.67
CA ALA A 255 -2.82 11.47 -9.25
C ALA A 255 -2.16 10.10 -9.32
N GLN A 256 -1.55 9.79 -10.45
CA GLN A 256 -0.79 8.56 -10.68
C GLN A 256 0.63 8.90 -11.13
N LEU A 257 1.63 8.27 -10.49
CA LEU A 257 3.03 8.49 -10.83
C LEU A 257 3.49 7.54 -11.93
N GLN A 258 4.30 8.07 -12.84
CA GLN A 258 4.94 7.35 -13.92
C GLN A 258 6.46 7.43 -13.70
N LEU A 259 7.04 6.31 -13.28
CA LEU A 259 8.47 6.21 -13.02
C LEU A 259 9.17 5.57 -14.24
N PRO A 260 10.39 6.03 -14.58
CA PRO A 260 11.27 5.29 -15.46
C PRO A 260 11.58 3.90 -14.89
N SER A 261 11.74 2.90 -15.76
CA SER A 261 11.80 1.46 -15.38
C SER A 261 12.84 1.09 -14.32
N ALA A 262 13.92 1.88 -14.18
CA ALA A 262 14.99 1.63 -13.22
C ALA A 262 14.82 2.37 -11.87
N LYS A 263 13.80 3.22 -11.74
CA LYS A 263 13.66 4.14 -10.60
C LYS A 263 12.71 3.57 -9.56
N ASN A 264 13.07 3.73 -8.28
CA ASN A 264 12.23 3.38 -7.15
C ASN A 264 12.39 4.37 -5.98
N PHE A 265 11.38 4.38 -5.12
CA PHE A 265 11.33 5.21 -3.92
C PHE A 265 11.52 4.40 -2.64
N HIS A 266 12.05 5.07 -1.63
CA HIS A 266 12.06 4.59 -0.25
C HIS A 266 10.77 5.08 0.41
N ILE A 267 9.88 4.15 0.72
CA ILE A 267 8.57 4.45 1.28
C ILE A 267 8.65 4.29 2.79
N TRP A 268 8.29 5.34 3.53
CA TRP A 268 8.37 5.39 4.99
C TRP A 268 6.98 5.51 5.61
N ASP A 269 6.80 4.96 6.80
CA ASP A 269 5.59 5.14 7.63
C ASP A 269 5.63 6.41 8.50
N THR A 270 6.66 7.24 8.37
CA THR A 270 6.85 8.48 9.12
C THR A 270 6.88 9.70 8.21
N PRO A 271 6.24 10.84 8.59
CA PRO A 271 6.29 12.09 7.81
C PRO A 271 7.65 12.78 7.83
N CYS A 272 8.56 12.34 8.70
CA CYS A 272 9.86 12.94 8.95
C CYS A 272 10.97 11.89 8.82
N PRO A 273 11.10 11.19 7.68
CA PRO A 273 12.07 10.12 7.54
C PRO A 273 13.50 10.66 7.68
N PRO A 274 14.45 9.84 8.13
CA PRO A 274 15.88 10.16 8.10
C PRO A 274 16.44 10.12 6.67
N PRO A 275 17.55 10.84 6.37
CA PRO A 275 18.19 10.75 5.06
C PRO A 275 18.61 9.29 4.74
N PRO A 276 18.26 8.75 3.56
CA PRO A 276 18.50 7.33 3.25
C PRO A 276 19.96 6.89 3.41
N HIS A 277 20.92 7.74 3.03
CA HIS A 277 22.36 7.44 3.18
C HIS A 277 22.82 7.29 4.64
N ARG A 278 22.07 7.80 5.62
CA ARG A 278 22.39 7.58 7.05
C ARG A 278 21.90 6.22 7.54
N CYS A 279 20.97 5.59 6.83
CA CYS A 279 20.27 4.38 7.25
C CYS A 279 20.62 3.16 6.40
N LEU A 280 20.94 3.36 5.11
CA LEU A 280 20.98 2.30 4.09
C LEU A 280 22.36 2.13 3.43
N SER A 281 23.33 3.00 3.72
CA SER A 281 24.62 3.11 3.00
C SER A 281 25.49 1.85 3.02
N ASN A 282 25.28 0.93 3.96
CA ASN A 282 26.17 -0.22 4.15
C ASN A 282 25.59 -1.54 3.62
N TRP A 283 24.35 -1.55 3.11
CA TRP A 283 23.61 -2.80 2.89
C TRP A 283 22.88 -2.93 1.55
N LEU A 284 22.92 -1.90 0.69
CA LEU A 284 22.27 -1.95 -0.63
C LEU A 284 23.28 -1.72 -1.77
N PRO A 285 24.09 -2.73 -2.16
CA PRO A 285 24.79 -2.70 -3.42
C PRO A 285 23.82 -3.16 -4.52
N GLY A 286 23.08 -2.22 -5.13
CA GLY A 286 22.22 -2.55 -6.27
C GLY A 286 21.17 -1.50 -6.60
N PRO A 287 20.50 -1.61 -7.77
CA PRO A 287 19.38 -0.74 -8.13
C PRO A 287 18.34 -0.78 -7.00
N ARG A 288 17.79 0.40 -6.66
CA ARG A 288 16.83 0.58 -5.57
C ARG A 288 15.73 -0.48 -5.68
N VAL A 289 15.71 -1.49 -4.81
CA VAL A 289 14.57 -2.42 -4.73
C VAL A 289 13.41 -1.66 -4.08
N PRO A 290 12.18 -1.69 -4.63
CA PRO A 290 11.04 -1.04 -4.00
C PRO A 290 10.89 -1.56 -2.57
N SER A 291 11.08 -0.68 -1.59
CA SER A 291 11.22 -1.07 -0.18
C SER A 291 10.31 -0.21 0.68
N HIS A 292 9.47 -0.88 1.47
CA HIS A 292 8.75 -0.26 2.56
C HIS A 292 9.64 -0.31 3.81
N ILE A 293 9.80 0.84 4.46
CA ILE A 293 10.66 1.01 5.62
C ILE A 293 9.76 1.41 6.78
N GLY A 294 9.56 0.47 7.68
CA GLY A 294 8.80 0.68 8.91
C GLY A 294 9.68 1.29 9.99
N THR A 295 9.11 2.19 10.80
CA THR A 295 9.78 2.79 11.95
C THR A 295 9.18 2.27 13.25
N ILE A 296 10.04 2.02 14.23
CA ILE A 296 9.65 1.59 15.57
C ILE A 296 10.17 2.62 16.57
N CYS A 297 9.29 3.11 17.45
CA CYS A 297 9.72 3.95 18.56
C CYS A 297 10.26 3.06 19.68
N LEU A 298 11.57 3.16 19.96
CA LEU A 298 12.21 2.39 21.03
C LEU A 298 12.06 3.03 22.41
N ARG A 299 11.56 4.27 22.50
CA ARG A 299 11.35 4.93 23.79
C ARG A 299 10.19 4.25 24.51
N GLY A 300 10.44 3.71 25.70
CA GLY A 300 9.44 2.96 26.46
C GLY A 300 9.15 1.56 25.91
N CYS A 301 9.97 1.07 24.98
CA CYS A 301 9.89 -0.29 24.49
C CYS A 301 10.35 -1.27 25.59
N THR A 302 9.48 -2.18 25.99
CA THR A 302 9.72 -3.20 27.02
C THR A 302 10.13 -4.55 26.42
N GLY A 303 9.97 -4.73 25.11
CA GLY A 303 10.35 -5.92 24.39
C GLY A 303 10.07 -5.80 22.90
N LEU A 304 10.63 -6.71 22.10
CA LEU A 304 10.34 -6.84 20.67
C LEU A 304 9.86 -8.27 20.40
N THR A 305 8.84 -8.45 19.56
CA THR A 305 8.48 -9.76 19.00
C THR A 305 8.78 -9.77 17.52
N LEU A 306 9.54 -10.77 17.07
CA LEU A 306 9.81 -11.03 15.66
C LEU A 306 8.97 -12.23 15.19
N PHE A 307 8.28 -12.09 14.06
CA PHE A 307 7.56 -13.18 13.42
C PHE A 307 8.43 -13.77 12.32
N VAL A 308 8.91 -15.00 12.53
CA VAL A 308 9.95 -15.62 11.70
C VAL A 308 9.43 -16.90 11.04
N LEU A 309 9.68 -17.07 9.75
CA LEU A 309 9.45 -18.34 9.05
C LEU A 309 10.60 -18.58 8.07
N SER A 310 11.17 -19.80 8.07
CA SER A 310 12.25 -20.19 7.17
C SER A 310 13.44 -19.20 7.16
N GLY A 311 13.83 -18.71 8.34
CA GLY A 311 14.94 -17.77 8.51
C GLY A 311 14.64 -16.32 8.10
N SER A 312 13.43 -16.00 7.67
CA SER A 312 13.02 -14.64 7.28
C SER A 312 12.09 -14.01 8.32
N ILE A 313 12.28 -12.73 8.60
CA ILE A 313 11.38 -11.92 9.44
C ILE A 313 10.26 -11.36 8.57
N TYR A 314 9.01 -11.62 8.95
CA TYR A 314 7.82 -11.18 8.23
C TYR A 314 7.11 -10.00 8.90
N ALA A 315 7.25 -9.85 10.21
CA ALA A 315 6.77 -8.70 10.95
C ALA A 315 7.56 -8.52 12.24
N VAL A 316 7.53 -7.30 12.76
CA VAL A 316 8.12 -6.94 14.05
C VAL A 316 7.08 -6.16 14.85
N HIS A 317 6.88 -6.55 16.10
CA HIS A 317 6.05 -5.85 17.06
C HIS A 317 6.92 -5.26 18.16
N ALA A 318 6.68 -4.00 18.52
CA ALA A 318 7.33 -3.36 19.65
C ALA A 318 6.38 -3.30 20.83
N HIS A 319 6.76 -3.97 21.92
CA HIS A 319 5.97 -4.01 23.13
C HIS A 319 6.15 -2.71 23.90
N THR A 320 5.06 -2.03 24.17
CA THR A 320 5.00 -0.84 25.04
C THR A 320 3.96 -1.08 26.13
N VAL A 321 3.81 -0.12 27.05
CA VAL A 321 2.72 -0.17 28.04
C VAL A 321 1.36 -0.18 27.34
N ASP A 322 1.21 0.58 26.26
CA ASP A 322 -0.05 0.70 25.50
C ASP A 322 -0.28 -0.47 24.52
N ALA A 323 0.79 -1.13 24.09
CA ALA A 323 0.74 -2.29 23.20
C ALA A 323 1.54 -3.46 23.81
N PRO A 324 1.03 -4.11 24.87
CA PRO A 324 1.76 -5.17 25.56
C PRO A 324 1.75 -6.50 24.79
N SER A 325 0.85 -6.66 23.81
CA SER A 325 0.63 -7.91 23.08
C SER A 325 0.88 -7.76 21.59
N ALA A 326 1.65 -8.71 21.03
CA ALA A 326 1.93 -8.78 19.60
C ALA A 326 0.78 -9.40 18.77
N GLN A 327 -0.35 -9.75 19.39
CA GLN A 327 -1.47 -10.41 18.72
C GLN A 327 -2.03 -9.61 17.54
N ALA A 328 -2.16 -8.29 17.69
CA ALA A 328 -2.65 -7.44 16.61
C ALA A 328 -1.73 -7.51 15.39
N THR A 329 -0.40 -7.46 15.61
CA THR A 329 0.59 -7.59 14.53
C THR A 329 0.60 -8.99 13.92
N PHE A 330 0.37 -10.04 14.70
CA PHE A 330 0.24 -11.39 14.16
C PHE A 330 -1.00 -11.54 13.26
N ASN A 331 -2.11 -10.91 13.65
CA ASN A 331 -3.36 -11.00 12.91
C ASN A 331 -3.26 -10.35 11.52
N THR A 332 -2.31 -9.45 11.28
CA THR A 332 -2.07 -8.87 9.94
C THR A 332 -1.33 -9.83 8.99
N LEU A 333 -0.78 -10.93 9.51
CA LEU A 333 -0.09 -11.93 8.70
C LEU A 333 -1.10 -12.80 7.94
N SER A 334 -0.71 -13.21 6.73
CA SER A 334 -1.51 -14.17 5.95
C SER A 334 -1.81 -15.45 6.73
N SER A 335 -2.91 -16.13 6.43
CA SER A 335 -3.30 -17.38 7.11
C SER A 335 -2.20 -18.44 7.10
N ARG A 336 -1.40 -18.51 6.02
CA ARG A 336 -0.21 -19.39 5.96
C ARG A 336 0.85 -18.97 6.97
N LEU A 337 1.19 -17.68 7.03
CA LEU A 337 2.18 -17.18 7.99
C LEU A 337 1.69 -17.37 9.42
N ARG A 338 0.41 -17.13 9.70
CA ARG A 338 -0.18 -17.41 11.03
C ARG A 338 -0.07 -18.88 11.42
N LYS A 339 -0.18 -19.81 10.47
CA LYS A 339 -0.08 -21.24 10.74
C LYS A 339 1.35 -21.72 11.06
N TYR A 340 2.36 -21.08 10.48
CA TYR A 340 3.73 -21.62 10.50
C TYR A 340 4.80 -20.69 11.07
N ALA A 341 4.51 -19.41 11.29
CA ALA A 341 5.50 -18.47 11.82
C ALA A 341 5.78 -18.72 13.30
N SER A 342 7.06 -18.75 13.64
CA SER A 342 7.55 -18.74 15.02
C SER A 342 7.53 -17.31 15.55
N TRP A 343 7.19 -17.17 16.84
CA TRP A 343 7.24 -15.90 17.55
C TRP A 343 8.51 -15.89 18.40
N VAL A 344 9.39 -14.91 18.16
CA VAL A 344 10.61 -14.72 18.94
C VAL A 344 10.46 -13.45 19.76
N TYR A 345 10.15 -13.60 21.04
CA TYR A 345 10.09 -12.48 21.97
C TYR A 345 11.48 -12.19 22.56
N ILE A 346 11.86 -10.92 22.52
CA ILE A 346 13.13 -10.39 23.00
C ILE A 346 12.80 -9.36 24.08
N PRO A 347 12.92 -9.69 25.37
CA PRO A 347 12.69 -8.75 26.45
C PRO A 347 13.77 -7.66 26.42
N VAL A 348 13.35 -6.41 26.65
CA VAL A 348 14.24 -5.25 26.65
C VAL A 348 14.26 -4.66 28.04
N LYS A 349 15.40 -4.75 28.72
CA LYS A 349 15.64 -4.04 29.97
C LYS A 349 16.42 -2.76 29.68
N GLY A 350 15.84 -1.62 30.03
CA GLY A 350 16.44 -0.32 29.78
C GLY A 350 16.23 0.17 28.34
N ARG A 351 17.18 0.93 27.80
CA ARG A 351 17.05 1.57 26.50
C ARG A 351 17.85 0.82 25.44
N ILE A 352 17.17 0.35 24.39
CA ILE A 352 17.87 -0.08 23.16
C ILE A 352 18.54 1.15 22.53
N THR A 353 19.86 1.13 22.44
CA THR A 353 20.64 2.19 21.80
C THR A 353 20.96 1.87 20.35
N GLU A 354 21.22 0.60 20.04
CA GLU A 354 21.58 0.11 18.71
C GLU A 354 21.10 -1.34 18.51
N LEU A 355 20.77 -1.68 17.26
CA LEU A 355 20.59 -3.05 16.80
C LEU A 355 21.52 -3.25 15.60
N GLY A 356 22.32 -4.31 15.64
CA GLY A 356 23.28 -4.65 14.60
C GLY A 356 23.07 -6.07 14.10
N PHE A 357 23.60 -6.35 12.91
CA PHE A 357 23.68 -7.69 12.35
C PHE A 357 25.16 -8.05 12.22
N SER A 358 25.55 -9.24 12.67
CA SER A 358 26.87 -9.81 12.42
C SER A 358 26.75 -10.88 11.34
N GLN A 359 27.47 -10.74 10.23
CA GLN A 359 27.70 -11.88 9.34
C GLN A 359 28.72 -12.80 10.01
N VAL A 360 28.35 -14.06 10.21
CA VAL A 360 29.31 -15.08 10.62
C VAL A 360 30.18 -15.39 9.41
N SER A 361 31.45 -14.97 9.45
CA SER A 361 32.44 -15.29 8.44
C SER A 361 32.84 -16.78 8.56
N GLY A 362 32.06 -17.65 7.93
CA GLY A 362 32.34 -19.08 7.81
C GLY A 362 31.68 -19.62 6.56
N GLN A 363 32.40 -20.47 5.82
CA GLN A 363 32.02 -21.00 4.50
C GLN A 363 30.53 -21.34 4.40
N VAL A 364 29.78 -20.42 3.81
CA VAL A 364 28.43 -20.68 3.34
C VAL A 364 28.60 -21.35 1.97
N PRO A 365 28.14 -22.60 1.76
CA PRO A 365 28.22 -23.22 0.45
C PRO A 365 27.49 -22.33 -0.56
N GLU A 366 28.04 -22.22 -1.79
CA GLU A 366 27.64 -21.33 -2.90
C GLU A 366 26.15 -21.37 -3.32
N ARG A 367 25.30 -22.12 -2.61
CA ARG A 367 23.84 -22.13 -2.76
C ARG A 367 23.08 -21.26 -1.77
N SER A 368 23.76 -20.60 -0.84
CA SER A 368 23.13 -19.73 0.17
C SER A 368 23.52 -18.27 -0.03
N ASN A 369 23.24 -17.74 -1.22
CA ASN A 369 22.91 -16.33 -1.36
C ASN A 369 21.52 -16.10 -0.72
N ALA A 370 21.44 -16.26 0.60
CA ALA A 370 20.37 -15.70 1.40
C ALA A 370 20.61 -14.19 1.48
N ILE A 371 20.48 -13.54 0.31
CA ILE A 371 20.02 -12.15 0.27
C ILE A 371 18.75 -12.19 1.12
N PHE A 372 18.73 -11.42 2.20
CA PHE A 372 17.53 -11.13 2.98
C PHE A 372 16.55 -10.37 2.05
N GLN A 373 15.99 -11.08 1.06
CA GLN A 373 14.84 -10.68 0.29
C GLN A 373 13.63 -10.92 1.18
N THR A 374 13.49 -10.06 2.18
CA THR A 374 12.17 -9.84 2.75
C THR A 374 11.31 -9.32 1.60
N GLN A 375 10.19 -9.98 1.35
CA GLN A 375 9.13 -9.31 0.61
C GLN A 375 8.71 -8.12 1.48
N SER A 376 9.28 -6.95 1.19
CA SER A 376 8.76 -5.64 1.57
C SER A 376 8.93 -5.16 3.02
N PHE A 377 9.85 -5.71 3.83
CA PHE A 377 10.09 -5.17 5.17
C PHE A 377 11.57 -5.00 5.51
N TRP A 378 12.00 -3.75 5.68
CA TRP A 378 13.25 -3.40 6.35
C TRP A 378 12.93 -2.76 7.69
N VAL A 379 13.49 -3.30 8.77
CA VAL A 379 13.43 -2.73 10.11
C VAL A 379 14.76 -2.04 10.38
N TRP A 380 14.75 -0.72 10.52
CA TRP A 380 15.92 0.06 10.89
C TRP A 380 15.65 0.87 12.15
N LEU A 381 16.58 0.76 13.10
CA LEU A 381 16.46 1.34 14.43
C LEU A 381 17.83 1.89 14.83
N ARG A 382 18.01 3.21 14.72
CA ARG A 382 19.17 3.90 15.32
C ARG A 382 18.80 5.27 15.88
N LYS A 383 19.44 5.59 17.00
CA LYS A 383 19.29 6.83 17.78
C LYS A 383 19.85 8.04 17.02
N TYR A 384 19.13 9.17 17.08
CA TYR A 384 19.71 10.49 16.89
C TYR A 384 20.14 11.04 18.25
N ILE A 385 21.43 11.37 18.35
CA ILE A 385 21.96 12.22 19.42
C ILE A 385 21.59 13.66 19.04
N SER A 386 21.08 14.39 20.04
CA SER A 386 20.70 15.80 20.02
C SER A 386 21.76 16.71 19.42
#